data_AF-A0A7C3R2U9-F1
#
_entry.id   AF-A0A7C3R2U9-F1
#
_cell.length_a   1.000
_cell.length_b   1.000
_cell.length_c   1.000
_cell.angle_alpha   90.00
_cell.angle_beta   90.00
_cell.angle_gamma   90.00
#
_symmetry.space_group_name_H-M   'P 1'
#
loop_
_entity.id
_entity.type
_entity.pdbx_description
1 polymer ?
#
loop_
_entity_poly.entity_id
_entity_poly.type
_entity_poly.pdbx_seq_one_letter_code
_entity_poly.pdbx_strand_id
1 'polypeptide(L)'
;MIGVLVGLLCATTWASASVMMKELSKKLDPFTLNAVRALAGGVSMLLLALVTGKATGYQALTPERLFFLFSSVLIGGGIGDTLYISSLPRIGISRAFPIASTYP
;
A
#
# COMPACT_ATOMS: atom_id res chain seq x y z
N MET A 1 16.06 20.90 0.78
CA MET A 1 16.77 19.67 0.36
C MET A 1 16.27 18.39 1.04
N ILE A 2 15.82 18.42 2.31
CA ILE A 2 15.28 17.22 3.01
C ILE A 2 14.16 16.52 2.23
N GLY A 3 13.22 17.26 1.64
CA GLY A 3 12.16 16.65 0.83
C GLY A 3 12.67 15.87 -0.39
N VAL A 4 13.75 16.33 -1.02
CA VAL A 4 14.39 15.62 -2.15
C VAL A 4 14.99 14.30 -1.68
N LEU A 5 15.70 14.31 -0.54
CA LEU A 5 16.27 13.11 0.05
C LEU A 5 15.19 12.08 0.44
N VAL A 6 14.11 12.53 1.11
CA VAL A 6 12.99 11.66 1.48
C VAL A 6 12.29 11.11 0.23
N GLY A 7 12.15 11.92 -0.82
CA GLY A 7 11.60 11.48 -2.11
C GLY A 7 12.46 10.38 -2.77
N LEU A 8 13.78 10.55 -2.80
CA LEU A 8 14.70 9.55 -3.34
C LEU A 8 14.68 8.24 -2.55
N LEU A 9 14.63 8.33 -1.21
CA LEU A 9 14.48 7.16 -0.35
C LEU A 9 13.16 6.44 -0.63
N CYS A 10 12.06 7.19 -0.71
CA CYS A 10 10.74 6.66 -1.05
C CYS A 10 10.74 5.92 -2.40
N ALA A 11 11.31 6.53 -3.44
CA ALA A 11 11.43 5.93 -4.76
C ALA A 11 12.26 4.64 -4.74
N THR A 12 13.37 4.63 -4.00
CA THR A 12 14.24 3.46 -3.85
C THR A 12 13.54 2.33 -3.10
N THR A 13 12.80 2.63 -2.03
CA THR A 13 11.99 1.67 -1.30
C THR A 13 10.90 1.06 -2.17
N TRP A 14 10.19 1.88 -2.96
CA TRP A 14 9.14 1.42 -3.87
C TRP A 14 9.68 0.53 -5.00
N ALA A 15 10.81 0.90 -5.58
CA ALA A 15 11.47 0.10 -6.62
C ALA A 15 11.88 -1.27 -6.05
N SER A 16 12.52 -1.27 -4.89
CA SER A 16 12.97 -2.50 -4.21
C SER A 16 11.79 -3.41 -3.86
N ALA A 17 10.73 -2.84 -3.27
CA ALA A 17 9.52 -3.57 -2.91
C ALA A 17 8.85 -4.20 -4.13
N SER A 18 8.76 -3.48 -5.26
CA SER A 18 8.13 -3.99 -6.48
C SER A 18 8.88 -5.19 -7.06
N VAL A 19 10.22 -5.17 -7.04
CA VAL A 19 11.06 -6.29 -7.47
C VAL A 19 10.85 -7.52 -6.57
N MET A 20 10.90 -7.32 -5.25
CA MET A 20 10.66 -8.40 -4.28
C MET A 20 9.26 -9.00 -4.42
N MET A 21 8.24 -8.14 -4.59
CA MET A 21 6.85 -8.52 -4.69
C MET A 21 6.57 -9.34 -5.94
N LYS A 22 7.20 -9.02 -7.08
CA LYS A 22 7.10 -9.86 -8.29
C LYS A 22 7.61 -11.27 -8.04
N GLU A 23 8.79 -11.43 -7.44
CA GLU A 23 9.33 -12.76 -7.16
C GLU A 23 8.47 -13.53 -6.14
N LEU A 24 7.94 -12.83 -5.13
CA LEU A 24 7.11 -13.44 -4.11
C LEU A 24 5.71 -13.82 -4.63
N SER A 25 5.15 -13.04 -5.55
CA SER A 25 3.86 -13.32 -6.22
C SER A 25 3.87 -14.59 -7.09
N LYS A 26 5.05 -15.12 -7.44
CA LYS A 26 5.18 -16.41 -8.12
C LYS A 26 5.04 -17.60 -7.16
N LYS A 27 5.25 -17.38 -5.85
CA LYS A 27 5.31 -18.42 -4.82
C LYS A 27 4.12 -18.41 -3.87
N LEU A 28 3.53 -17.23 -3.66
CA LEU A 28 2.38 -17.01 -2.79
C LEU A 28 1.21 -16.50 -3.62
N ASP A 29 0.00 -16.85 -3.19
CA ASP A 29 -1.18 -16.27 -3.79
C ASP A 29 -1.23 -14.74 -3.55
N PRO A 30 -1.75 -13.96 -4.50
CA PRO A 30 -1.80 -12.50 -4.40
C PRO A 30 -2.56 -11.97 -3.19
N PHE A 31 -3.52 -12.73 -2.65
CA PHE A 31 -4.33 -12.31 -1.51
C PHE A 31 -3.52 -12.41 -0.22
N THR A 32 -2.85 -13.53 0.03
CA THR A 32 -1.97 -13.72 1.20
C THR A 32 -0.82 -12.72 1.19
N LEU A 33 -0.20 -12.51 0.03
CA LEU A 33 0.88 -11.52 -0.10
C LEU A 33 0.39 -10.11 0.22
N ASN A 34 -0.81 -9.75 -0.26
CA ASN A 34 -1.42 -8.47 0.05
C ASN A 34 -1.78 -8.34 1.54
N ALA A 35 -2.32 -9.39 2.16
CA ALA A 35 -2.69 -9.40 3.57
C ALA A 35 -1.48 -9.14 4.49
N VAL A 36 -0.35 -9.81 4.26
CA VAL A 36 0.88 -9.58 5.03
C VAL A 36 1.38 -8.14 4.85
N ARG A 37 1.36 -7.62 3.61
CA ARG A 37 1.75 -6.25 3.31
C ARG A 37 0.85 -5.24 4.02
N ALA A 38 -0.47 -5.45 3.98
CA ALA A 38 -1.46 -4.59 4.62
C ALA A 38 -1.33 -4.61 6.15
N LEU A 39 -1.08 -5.78 6.76
CA LEU A 39 -0.82 -5.90 8.19
C LEU A 39 0.45 -5.15 8.59
N ALA A 40 1.55 -5.34 7.87
CA ALA A 40 2.81 -4.65 8.16
C ALA A 40 2.67 -3.12 8.03
N GLY A 41 1.99 -2.66 6.98
CA GLY A 41 1.69 -1.23 6.78
C GLY A 41 0.77 -0.67 7.86
N GLY A 42 -0.28 -1.39 8.23
CA GLY A 42 -1.23 -1.01 9.27
C GLY A 42 -0.58 -0.90 10.65
N VAL A 43 0.23 -1.88 11.04
CA VAL A 43 1.00 -1.84 12.30
C VAL A 43 1.98 -0.68 12.30
N SER A 44 2.69 -0.46 11.19
CA SER A 44 3.65 0.64 11.05
C SER A 44 2.95 2.01 11.16
N MET A 45 1.80 2.18 10.51
CA MET A 45 1.00 3.40 10.63
C MET A 45 0.45 3.60 12.05
N LEU A 46 0.01 2.53 12.71
CA LEU A 46 -0.47 2.59 14.09
C LEU A 46 0.65 3.02 15.04
N LEU A 47 1.84 2.42 14.94
CA LEU A 47 3.00 2.80 15.74
C LEU A 47 3.38 4.27 15.52
N LEU A 48 3.41 4.72 14.26
CA LEU A 48 3.66 6.13 13.94
C LEU A 48 2.61 7.06 14.54
N ALA A 49 1.33 6.70 14.49
CA ALA A 49 0.25 7.48 15.08
C ALA A 49 0.41 7.61 16.61
N LEU A 50 0.81 6.53 17.29
CA LEU A 50 1.08 6.51 18.73
C LEU A 50 2.27 7.40 19.10
N VAL A 51 3.40 7.25 18.39
CA VAL A 51 4.63 8.04 18.64
C VAL A 51 4.43 9.52 18.37
N THR A 52 3.62 9.88 17.38
CA THR A 52 3.36 11.28 17.02
C THR A 52 2.25 11.93 17.85
N GLY A 53 1.64 11.21 18.79
CA GLY A 53 0.61 11.75 19.67
C GLY A 53 -0.68 12.19 18.96
N LYS A 54 -0.94 11.69 17.73
CA LYS A 54 -2.09 12.09 16.90
C LYS A 54 -3.43 11.50 17.36
N ALA A 55 -3.58 11.22 18.65
CA ALA A 55 -4.77 10.62 19.23
C ALA A 55 -5.99 11.58 19.27
N THR A 56 -5.77 12.88 19.16
CA THR A 56 -6.86 13.88 19.14
C THR A 56 -7.75 13.78 17.90
N GLY A 57 -7.23 13.21 16.81
CA GLY A 57 -8.00 12.99 15.58
C GLY A 57 -9.11 11.94 15.71
N TYR A 58 -9.06 11.09 16.74
CA TYR A 58 -10.05 10.02 16.90
C TYR A 58 -11.44 10.55 17.27
N GLN A 59 -11.53 11.72 17.90
CA GLN A 59 -12.80 12.37 18.23
C GLN A 59 -13.59 12.77 16.99
N ALA A 60 -12.93 12.87 15.83
CA ALA A 60 -13.54 13.23 14.57
C ALA A 60 -14.03 12.01 13.76
N LEU A 61 -13.98 10.79 14.32
CA LEU A 61 -14.55 9.61 13.69
C LEU A 61 -16.08 9.64 13.80
N THR A 62 -16.75 9.86 12.68
CA THR A 62 -18.18 9.61 12.52
C THR A 62 -18.40 8.26 11.82
N PRO A 63 -19.57 7.61 12.00
CA PRO A 63 -19.89 6.37 11.29
C PRO A 63 -19.77 6.49 9.77
N GLU A 64 -20.11 7.66 9.21
CA GLU A 64 -19.96 7.98 7.80
C GLU A 64 -18.49 7.98 7.35
N ARG A 65 -17.59 8.62 8.11
CA ARG A 65 -16.15 8.63 7.80
C ARG A 65 -15.54 7.24 7.90
N LEU A 66 -15.99 6.45 8.88
CA LEU A 66 -15.61 5.05 8.98
C LEU A 66 -16.08 4.24 7.76
N PHE A 67 -17.32 4.44 7.32
CA PHE A 67 -17.83 3.77 6.12
C PHE A 67 -16.95 4.08 4.90
N PHE A 68 -16.65 5.36 4.65
CA PHE A 68 -15.77 5.74 3.54
C PHE A 68 -14.34 5.19 3.68
N LEU A 69 -13.80 5.16 4.90
CA LEU A 69 -12.49 4.59 5.17
C LEU A 69 -12.48 3.09 4.87
N PHE A 70 -13.46 2.34 5.38
CA PHE A 70 -13.57 0.90 5.14
C PHE A 70 -13.79 0.60 3.66
N SER A 71 -14.67 1.33 2.98
CA SER A 71 -14.90 1.13 1.54
C SER A 71 -13.64 1.43 0.73
N SER A 72 -12.89 2.48 1.07
CA SER A 72 -11.62 2.83 0.41
C SER A 72 -10.57 1.72 0.58
N VAL A 73 -10.40 1.22 1.81
CA VAL A 73 -9.45 0.13 2.10
C VAL A 73 -9.89 -1.17 1.41
N LEU A 74 -11.17 -1.48 1.36
CA LEU A 74 -11.68 -2.67 0.68
C LEU A 74 -11.46 -2.60 -0.84
N ILE A 75 -11.82 -1.47 -1.46
CA ILE A 75 -11.76 -1.31 -2.92
C ILE A 75 -10.32 -1.14 -3.38
N GLY A 76 -9.58 -0.18 -2.81
CA GLY A 76 -8.19 0.09 -3.19
C GLY A 76 -7.25 -0.96 -2.62
N GLY A 77 -7.22 -1.06 -1.29
CA GLY A 77 -6.29 -1.92 -0.56
C GLY A 77 -6.57 -3.42 -0.69
N GLY A 78 -7.84 -3.82 -0.80
CA GLY A 78 -8.24 -5.20 -0.99
C GLY A 78 -8.21 -5.60 -2.46
N ILE A 79 -9.18 -5.10 -3.22
CA ILE A 79 -9.40 -5.52 -4.62
C ILE A 79 -8.28 -4.99 -5.52
N GLY A 80 -8.01 -3.68 -5.48
CA GLY A 80 -7.04 -3.02 -6.36
C GLY A 80 -5.63 -3.60 -6.22
N ASP A 81 -5.13 -3.68 -4.99
CA ASP A 81 -3.79 -4.20 -4.73
C ASP A 81 -3.65 -5.70 -5.04
N THR A 82 -4.68 -6.51 -4.77
CA THR A 82 -4.66 -7.93 -5.17
C THR A 82 -4.64 -8.08 -6.69
N LEU A 83 -5.39 -7.26 -7.44
CA LEU A 83 -5.32 -7.23 -8.90
C LEU A 83 -3.94 -6.77 -9.41
N TYR A 84 -3.36 -5.74 -8.78
CA TYR A 84 -2.01 -5.28 -9.09
C TYR A 84 -0.98 -6.39 -8.90
N ILE A 85 -0.95 -7.04 -7.73
CA ILE A 85 -0.03 -8.15 -7.44
C ILE A 85 -0.24 -9.31 -8.42
N SER A 86 -1.49 -9.63 -8.75
CA SER A 86 -1.83 -10.67 -9.73
C SER A 86 -1.32 -10.36 -11.14
N SER A 87 -1.18 -9.08 -11.48
CA SER A 87 -0.67 -8.65 -12.78
C SER A 87 0.86 -8.75 -12.91
N LEU A 88 1.59 -8.62 -11.79
CA LEU A 88 3.07 -8.64 -11.76
C LEU A 88 3.71 -9.85 -12.46
N PRO A 89 3.27 -11.10 -12.22
CA PRO A 89 3.84 -12.25 -12.91
C PRO A 89 3.38 -12.37 -14.37
N ARG A 90 2.28 -11.72 -14.76
CA ARG A 90 1.67 -11.84 -16.10
C ARG A 90 2.27 -10.87 -17.11
N ILE A 91 2.40 -9.59 -16.74
CA ILE A 91 2.84 -8.52 -17.65
C ILE A 91 4.18 -7.89 -17.22
N GLY A 92 4.71 -8.28 -16.05
CA GLY A 92 5.94 -7.74 -15.49
C GLY A 92 5.77 -6.35 -14.87
N ILE A 93 6.68 -6.00 -13.95
CA ILE A 93 6.66 -4.73 -13.21
C ILE A 93 6.69 -3.52 -14.16
N SER A 94 7.54 -3.56 -15.20
CA SER A 94 7.75 -2.43 -16.12
C SER A 94 6.51 -2.01 -16.91
N ARG A 95 5.51 -2.90 -17.04
CA ARG A 95 4.22 -2.61 -17.68
C ARG A 95 3.10 -2.44 -16.65
N ALA A 96 3.07 -3.29 -15.63
CA ALA A 96 2.05 -3.23 -14.58
C ALA A 96 2.05 -1.89 -13.84
N PHE A 97 3.23 -1.37 -13.50
CA PHE A 97 3.33 -0.17 -12.67
C PHE A 97 2.83 1.10 -13.38
N PRO A 98 3.25 1.44 -14.63
CA PRO A 98 2.68 2.59 -15.34
C PRO A 98 1.17 2.49 -15.58
N ILE A 99 0.66 1.29 -15.88
CA ILE A 99 -0.79 1.06 -16.09
C ILE A 99 -1.55 1.29 -14.79
N ALA A 100 -1.07 0.75 -13.67
CA ALA A 100 -1.69 0.94 -12.37
C ALA A 100 -1.69 2.41 -11.92
N SER A 101 -0.71 3.19 -12.37
CA SER A 101 -0.54 4.62 -12.06
C SER A 101 -1.16 5.55 -13.11
N THR A 102 -2.10 5.07 -13.94
CA THR A 102 -2.79 5.90 -14.95
C THR A 102 -3.90 6.78 -14.34
N TYR A 103 -4.17 6.67 -13.05
CA TYR A 103 -5.04 7.60 -12.33
C TYR A 103 -4.25 8.87 -11.91
N PRO A 104 -4.85 10.07 -11.97
CA PRO A 104 -4.19 11.31 -11.60
C PRO A 104 -3.90 11.42 -10.09
#